data_AF-A0A2N2XTP5-F1
#
_entry.id   AF-A0A2N2XTP5-F1
#
_cell.length_a   1.000
_cell.length_b   1.000
_cell.length_c   1.000
_cell.angle_alpha   90.00
_cell.angle_beta   90.00
_cell.angle_gamma   90.00
#
_symmetry.space_group_name_H-M   'P 1'
#
loop_
_entity.id
_entity.type
_entity.pdbx_description
1 polymer ?
#
loop_
_entity_poly.entity_id
_entity_poly.type
_entity_poly.pdbx_seq_one_letter_code
_entity_poly.pdbx_strand_id
1 'polypeptide(L)'
;MTKARFHIVLFLIFLGILWLPLIQKTFTLKFEKPLMGDFKTTELVPFSRASWFNESFQNSIISWSNESFGLRSDFVRLHNQFFFWVYGKAFANGVVVGKDQYLYEKKYIDSYLGNDFKGEDALQKEIDKLKFIADTLKKINIDLIVVISPGKGCFYPEYIPNYLLKEKGPTNYGYYVQQFKEKGIQFIDFNDYFIQQKEKSKYPLYPKTGVHWSTYGMSLAADSLIKYMEYVSGMEMPNIIRDTIDVSDIPKGYDQDIEDGINLLFTINKPKYAYPNVRFVSKMIHKKPSVITIGDSFWWGIYYSGIPENVFASHEFL
;
A
#
# COMPACT_ATOMS: atom_id res chain seq x y z
N MET A 1 -29.78 -28.79 -37.36
CA MET A 1 -30.36 -27.44 -37.22
C MET A 1 -30.13 -26.69 -38.53
N THR A 2 -31.15 -26.09 -39.16
CA THR A 2 -30.95 -25.36 -40.43
C THR A 2 -30.06 -24.13 -40.19
N LYS A 3 -29.25 -23.71 -41.17
CA LYS A 3 -28.40 -22.51 -41.06
C LYS A 3 -29.21 -21.31 -40.56
N ALA A 4 -30.43 -21.11 -41.06
CA ALA A 4 -31.32 -20.02 -40.60
C ALA A 4 -31.63 -20.08 -39.09
N ARG A 5 -31.95 -21.27 -38.55
CA ARG A 5 -32.22 -21.44 -37.11
C ARG A 5 -30.98 -21.17 -36.25
N PHE A 6 -29.80 -21.52 -36.74
CA PHE A 6 -28.54 -21.22 -36.05
C PHE A 6 -28.27 -19.70 -35.92
N HIS A 7 -28.45 -18.94 -37.01
CA HIS A 7 -28.24 -17.48 -36.99
C HIS A 7 -29.24 -16.77 -36.07
N ILE A 8 -30.51 -17.22 -36.04
CA ILE A 8 -31.53 -16.66 -35.14
C ILE A 8 -31.13 -16.88 -33.67
N VAL A 9 -30.66 -18.08 -33.32
CA VAL A 9 -30.20 -18.37 -31.95
C VAL A 9 -29.03 -17.47 -31.56
N LEU A 10 -28.03 -17.31 -32.44
CA LEU A 10 -26.90 -16.40 -32.19
C LEU A 10 -27.34 -14.94 -32.02
N PHE A 11 -28.27 -14.47 -32.85
CA PHE A 11 -28.81 -13.12 -32.76
C PHE A 11 -29.56 -12.88 -31.45
N LEU A 12 -30.37 -13.84 -31.00
CA LEU A 12 -31.07 -13.75 -29.72
C LEU A 12 -30.10 -13.76 -28.52
N ILE A 13 -29.03 -14.56 -28.59
CA ILE A 13 -27.97 -14.54 -27.56
C ILE A 13 -27.27 -13.17 -27.53
N PHE A 14 -26.91 -12.64 -28.70
CA PHE A 14 -26.28 -11.32 -28.80
C PHE A 14 -27.17 -10.21 -28.22
N LEU A 15 -28.47 -10.20 -28.57
CA LEU A 15 -29.42 -9.27 -27.97
C LEU A 15 -29.49 -9.48 -26.45
N GLY A 16 -29.60 -10.72 -25.97
CA GLY A 16 -29.62 -11.02 -24.54
C GLY A 16 -28.40 -10.45 -23.79
N ILE A 17 -27.20 -10.56 -24.37
CA ILE A 17 -25.97 -9.99 -23.82
C ILE A 17 -26.02 -8.46 -23.79
N LEU A 18 -26.52 -7.82 -24.85
CA LEU A 18 -26.66 -6.35 -24.90
C LEU A 18 -27.63 -5.80 -23.85
N TRP A 19 -28.72 -6.52 -23.57
CA TRP A 19 -29.71 -6.11 -22.56
C TRP A 19 -29.28 -6.45 -21.13
N LEU A 20 -28.26 -7.30 -20.95
CA LEU A 20 -27.83 -7.80 -19.65
C LEU A 20 -27.48 -6.68 -18.64
N PRO A 21 -26.73 -5.62 -18.98
CA PRO A 21 -26.44 -4.52 -18.05
C PRO A 21 -27.69 -3.78 -17.58
N LEU A 22 -28.68 -3.61 -18.46
CA LEU A 22 -29.94 -2.94 -18.14
C LEU A 22 -30.80 -3.82 -17.24
N ILE A 23 -30.95 -5.10 -17.58
CA ILE A 23 -31.67 -6.09 -16.77
C ILE A 23 -31.06 -6.13 -15.36
N GLN A 24 -29.74 -6.25 -15.26
CA GLN A 24 -29.03 -6.27 -13.98
C GLN A 24 -29.31 -5.00 -13.16
N LYS A 25 -29.25 -3.82 -13.79
CA LYS A 25 -29.52 -2.54 -13.13
C LYS A 25 -30.96 -2.44 -12.60
N THR A 26 -31.95 -2.88 -13.39
CA THR A 26 -33.37 -2.81 -13.02
C THR A 26 -33.72 -3.80 -11.92
N PHE A 27 -33.20 -5.02 -11.95
CA PHE A 27 -33.56 -6.08 -11.01
C PHE A 27 -32.58 -6.24 -9.85
N THR A 28 -31.49 -5.47 -9.81
CA THR A 28 -30.49 -5.43 -8.71
C THR A 28 -30.08 -6.83 -8.22
N LEU A 29 -29.64 -7.71 -9.14
CA LEU A 29 -29.21 -9.05 -8.73
C LEU A 29 -27.99 -8.89 -7.81
N LYS A 30 -28.08 -9.40 -6.57
CA LYS A 30 -27.16 -9.16 -5.43
C LYS A 30 -25.72 -9.69 -5.58
N PHE A 31 -25.22 -9.90 -6.79
CA PHE A 31 -23.99 -10.64 -7.05
C PHE A 31 -22.74 -9.75 -7.28
N GLU A 32 -22.90 -8.44 -7.45
CA GLU A 32 -21.77 -7.57 -7.78
C GLU A 32 -20.96 -7.17 -6.55
N LYS A 33 -19.69 -7.61 -6.52
CA LYS A 33 -18.71 -7.10 -5.57
C LYS A 33 -18.22 -5.72 -6.04
N PRO A 34 -18.14 -4.71 -5.17
CA PRO A 34 -17.65 -3.39 -5.55
C PRO A 34 -16.19 -3.48 -6.04
N LEU A 35 -15.79 -2.53 -6.88
CA LEU A 35 -14.38 -2.32 -7.19
C LEU A 35 -13.66 -1.72 -5.99
N MET A 36 -12.41 -2.10 -5.79
CA MET A 36 -11.53 -1.56 -4.75
C MET A 36 -10.56 -0.55 -5.34
N GLY A 37 -10.17 0.45 -4.55
CA GLY A 37 -9.30 1.55 -4.96
C GLY A 37 -9.90 2.91 -4.64
N ASP A 38 -9.14 3.97 -4.94
CA ASP A 38 -9.57 5.34 -4.75
C ASP A 38 -10.30 5.83 -6.01
N PHE A 39 -11.63 5.86 -5.94
CA PHE A 39 -12.48 6.38 -7.00
C PHE A 39 -13.35 7.50 -6.44
N LYS A 40 -13.36 8.65 -7.13
CA LYS A 40 -14.35 9.70 -6.86
C LYS A 40 -15.68 9.26 -7.46
N THR A 41 -16.67 9.03 -6.62
CA THR A 41 -18.05 8.84 -7.08
C THR A 41 -18.59 10.15 -7.62
N THR A 42 -19.17 10.12 -8.83
CA THR A 42 -19.84 11.30 -9.38
C THR A 42 -21.03 11.71 -8.50
N GLU A 43 -21.01 12.93 -7.98
CA GLU A 43 -22.18 13.54 -7.35
C GLU A 43 -23.18 13.98 -8.43
N LEU A 44 -24.44 13.58 -8.25
CA LEU A 44 -25.52 13.95 -9.16
C LEU A 44 -25.91 15.41 -8.94
N VAL A 45 -25.90 16.20 -10.01
CA VAL A 45 -26.44 17.56 -9.98
C VAL A 45 -27.96 17.47 -10.16
N PRO A 46 -28.78 18.03 -9.25
CA PRO A 46 -30.23 18.01 -9.40
C PRO A 46 -30.71 18.73 -10.66
N PHE A 47 -31.84 18.29 -11.19
CA PHE A 47 -32.47 18.96 -12.32
C PHE A 47 -32.99 20.34 -11.91
N SER A 48 -32.62 21.36 -12.70
CA SER A 48 -33.14 22.71 -12.64
C SER A 48 -33.02 23.34 -14.02
N ARG A 49 -33.74 24.44 -14.29
CA ARG A 49 -33.57 25.18 -15.55
C ARG A 49 -32.12 25.65 -15.72
N ALA A 50 -31.50 26.15 -14.65
CA ALA A 50 -30.11 26.59 -14.68
C ALA A 50 -29.15 25.42 -15.01
N SER A 51 -29.29 24.29 -14.31
CA SER A 51 -28.43 23.10 -14.52
C SER A 51 -28.64 22.42 -15.87
N TRP A 52 -29.83 22.57 -16.46
CA TRP A 52 -30.13 22.12 -17.83
C TRP A 52 -29.47 23.00 -18.89
N PHE A 53 -29.59 24.33 -18.79
CA PHE A 53 -29.04 25.24 -19.80
C PHE A 53 -27.51 25.42 -19.70
N ASN A 54 -26.91 25.13 -18.55
CA ASN A 54 -25.45 25.15 -18.36
C ASN A 54 -24.78 23.77 -18.47
N GLU A 55 -25.53 22.74 -18.88
CA GLU A 55 -25.07 21.36 -19.12
C GLU A 55 -24.62 20.57 -17.88
N SER A 56 -24.60 21.16 -16.68
CA SER A 56 -24.14 20.48 -15.46
C SER A 56 -25.00 19.27 -15.10
N PHE A 57 -26.31 19.33 -15.34
CA PHE A 57 -27.20 18.19 -15.14
C PHE A 57 -26.84 17.03 -16.06
N GLN A 58 -26.73 17.32 -17.37
CA GLN A 58 -26.43 16.34 -18.42
C GLN A 58 -25.07 15.70 -18.20
N ASN A 59 -24.04 16.50 -17.91
CA ASN A 59 -22.70 16.01 -17.63
C ASN A 59 -22.68 15.11 -16.40
N SER A 60 -23.39 15.47 -15.32
CA SER A 60 -23.46 14.63 -14.12
C SER A 60 -24.17 13.30 -14.37
N ILE A 61 -25.26 13.29 -15.15
CA ILE A 61 -26.00 12.08 -15.50
C ILE A 61 -25.20 11.17 -16.43
N ILE A 62 -24.46 11.73 -17.40
CA ILE A 62 -23.58 10.97 -18.30
C ILE A 62 -22.47 10.30 -17.49
N SER A 63 -21.76 11.07 -16.66
CA SER A 63 -20.69 10.54 -15.79
C SER A 63 -21.22 9.47 -14.84
N TRP A 64 -22.33 9.74 -14.15
CA TRP A 64 -22.99 8.76 -13.28
C TRP A 64 -23.42 7.50 -14.04
N SER A 65 -23.95 7.63 -15.26
CA SER A 65 -24.36 6.49 -16.08
C SER A 65 -23.18 5.61 -16.49
N ASN A 66 -22.03 6.22 -16.80
CA ASN A 66 -20.78 5.50 -17.08
C ASN A 66 -20.22 4.78 -15.83
N GLU A 67 -20.58 5.24 -14.64
CA GLU A 67 -20.16 4.68 -13.36
C GLU A 67 -21.16 3.68 -12.75
N SER A 68 -22.43 3.71 -13.18
CA SER A 68 -23.55 3.06 -12.48
C SER A 68 -24.42 2.18 -13.38
N PHE A 69 -23.85 1.56 -14.41
CA PHE A 69 -24.54 0.53 -15.20
C PHE A 69 -24.33 -0.86 -14.59
N GLY A 70 -25.29 -1.78 -14.78
CA GLY A 70 -25.22 -3.12 -14.20
C GLY A 70 -24.07 -3.95 -14.78
N LEU A 71 -23.45 -4.79 -13.96
CA LEU A 71 -22.26 -5.60 -14.26
C LEU A 71 -20.99 -4.79 -14.54
N ARG A 72 -20.97 -3.49 -14.24
CA ARG A 72 -19.77 -2.66 -14.48
C ARG A 72 -18.55 -3.25 -13.78
N SER A 73 -18.69 -3.62 -12.50
CA SER A 73 -17.59 -4.19 -11.73
C SER A 73 -17.07 -5.49 -12.35
N ASP A 74 -17.97 -6.35 -12.82
CA ASP A 74 -17.60 -7.62 -13.46
C ASP A 74 -16.91 -7.41 -14.80
N PHE A 75 -17.39 -6.47 -15.63
CA PHE A 75 -16.76 -6.14 -16.90
C PHE A 75 -15.38 -5.50 -16.73
N VAL A 76 -15.20 -4.64 -15.72
CA VAL A 76 -13.88 -4.10 -15.37
C VAL A 76 -12.95 -5.23 -14.95
N ARG A 77 -13.39 -6.15 -14.07
CA ARG A 77 -12.57 -7.29 -13.64
C ARG A 77 -12.22 -8.22 -14.80
N LEU A 78 -13.17 -8.51 -15.71
CA LEU A 78 -12.94 -9.29 -16.93
C LEU A 78 -11.91 -8.63 -17.85
N HIS A 79 -12.04 -7.32 -18.07
CA HIS A 79 -11.09 -6.54 -18.86
C HIS A 79 -9.69 -6.59 -18.24
N ASN A 80 -9.59 -6.29 -16.94
CA ASN A 80 -8.31 -6.30 -16.22
C ASN A 80 -7.68 -7.70 -16.25
N GLN A 81 -8.47 -8.76 -16.08
CA GLN A 81 -8.01 -10.14 -16.12
C GLN A 81 -7.44 -10.53 -17.49
N PHE A 82 -8.12 -10.15 -18.58
CA PHE A 82 -7.65 -10.41 -19.94
C PHE A 82 -6.28 -9.77 -20.17
N PHE A 83 -6.13 -8.49 -19.83
CA PHE A 83 -4.85 -7.81 -20.02
C PHE A 83 -3.74 -8.32 -19.11
N PHE A 84 -4.09 -8.71 -17.88
CA PHE A 84 -3.14 -9.32 -16.96
C PHE A 84 -2.58 -10.64 -17.54
N TRP A 85 -3.43 -11.52 -18.05
CA TRP A 85 -2.99 -12.80 -18.62
C TRP A 85 -2.27 -12.66 -19.96
N VAL A 86 -2.77 -11.83 -20.87
CA VAL A 86 -2.25 -11.76 -22.24
C VAL A 86 -1.02 -10.85 -22.34
N TYR A 87 -0.99 -9.75 -21.59
CA TYR A 87 0.05 -8.74 -21.73
C TYR A 87 0.90 -8.57 -20.46
N GLY A 88 0.58 -9.24 -19.36
CA GLY A 88 1.25 -9.00 -18.08
C GLY A 88 1.08 -7.56 -17.61
N LYS A 89 -0.09 -6.95 -17.82
CA LYS A 89 -0.36 -5.54 -17.47
C LYS A 89 -1.49 -5.44 -16.46
N ALA A 90 -1.33 -4.53 -15.50
CA ALA A 90 -2.36 -4.15 -14.55
C ALA A 90 -2.97 -2.81 -14.97
N PHE A 91 -4.30 -2.71 -14.91
CA PHE A 91 -5.05 -1.49 -15.19
C PHE A 91 -5.30 -0.70 -13.90
N ALA A 92 -4.22 -0.33 -13.23
CA ALA A 92 -4.23 0.62 -12.13
C ALA A 92 -3.09 1.60 -12.31
N ASN A 93 -3.36 2.89 -12.12
CA ASN A 93 -2.39 3.93 -12.39
C ASN A 93 -1.15 3.75 -11.50
N GLY A 94 0.03 3.80 -12.12
CA GLY A 94 1.29 3.60 -11.41
C GLY A 94 1.60 2.15 -11.01
N VAL A 95 0.77 1.15 -11.32
CA VAL A 95 1.09 -0.25 -11.00
C VAL A 95 1.89 -0.92 -12.11
N VAL A 96 2.97 -1.60 -11.74
CA VAL A 96 3.82 -2.40 -12.61
C VAL A 96 3.72 -3.86 -12.19
N VAL A 97 3.44 -4.74 -13.16
CA VAL A 97 3.54 -6.19 -12.97
C VAL A 97 5.00 -6.60 -13.25
N GLY A 98 5.68 -7.00 -12.19
CA GLY A 98 7.03 -7.54 -12.19
C GLY A 98 7.12 -8.98 -12.68
N LYS A 99 8.35 -9.48 -12.73
CA LYS A 99 8.62 -10.90 -12.95
C LYS A 99 7.92 -11.72 -11.87
N ASP A 100 7.52 -12.94 -12.24
CA ASP A 100 6.76 -13.84 -11.38
C ASP A 100 5.50 -13.23 -10.76
N GLN A 101 4.93 -12.20 -11.40
CA GLN A 101 3.72 -11.49 -10.95
C GLN A 101 3.89 -10.76 -9.61
N TYR A 102 5.11 -10.33 -9.26
CA TYR A 102 5.30 -9.35 -8.18
C TYR A 102 4.69 -8.01 -8.59
N LEU A 103 3.84 -7.42 -7.74
CA LEU A 103 3.25 -6.11 -8.06
C LEU A 103 4.06 -4.98 -7.43
N TYR A 104 4.27 -3.90 -8.16
CA TYR A 104 4.94 -2.70 -7.65
C TYR A 104 4.12 -1.47 -7.94
N GLU A 105 4.19 -0.45 -7.10
CA GLU A 105 3.97 0.90 -7.58
C GLU A 105 5.27 1.43 -8.19
N LYS A 106 5.17 2.06 -9.36
CA LYS A 106 6.30 2.55 -10.16
C LYS A 106 7.21 3.47 -9.34
N LYS A 107 6.64 4.28 -8.45
CA LYS A 107 7.40 5.18 -7.57
C LYS A 107 8.48 4.46 -6.76
N TYR A 108 8.23 3.26 -6.25
CA TYR A 108 9.25 2.51 -5.49
C TYR A 108 10.34 1.89 -6.37
N ILE A 109 10.04 1.62 -7.65
CA ILE A 109 11.05 1.23 -8.63
C ILE A 109 11.92 2.46 -8.95
N ASP A 110 11.29 3.62 -9.15
CA ASP A 110 11.97 4.87 -9.44
C ASP A 110 12.91 5.26 -8.27
N SER A 111 12.46 5.16 -7.01
CA SER A 111 13.30 5.40 -5.83
C SER A 111 14.48 4.44 -5.71
N TYR A 112 14.30 3.16 -6.08
CA TYR A 112 15.38 2.18 -6.09
C TYR A 112 16.44 2.48 -7.14
N LEU A 113 16.02 2.92 -8.33
CA LEU A 113 16.91 3.25 -9.45
C LEU A 113 17.51 4.65 -9.37
N GLY A 114 16.95 5.54 -8.53
CA GLY A 114 17.35 6.94 -8.43
C GLY A 114 16.71 7.85 -9.48
N ASN A 115 15.64 7.40 -10.14
CA ASN A 115 14.93 8.20 -11.16
C ASN A 115 14.19 9.41 -10.55
N ASP A 116 13.95 9.39 -9.24
CA ASP A 116 13.30 10.45 -8.47
C ASP A 116 14.30 11.26 -7.61
N PHE A 117 15.61 11.13 -7.87
CA PHE A 117 16.62 11.81 -7.09
C PHE A 117 16.46 13.32 -7.18
N LYS A 118 16.25 13.97 -6.02
CA LYS A 118 15.97 15.42 -5.95
C LYS A 118 17.20 16.29 -6.18
N GLY A 119 18.41 15.70 -6.18
CA GLY A 119 19.67 16.42 -6.17
C GLY A 119 20.15 16.74 -4.75
N GLU A 120 21.47 16.74 -4.57
CA GLU A 120 22.11 16.91 -3.26
C GLU A 120 21.71 18.23 -2.59
N ASP A 121 21.70 19.35 -3.32
CA ASP A 121 21.33 20.66 -2.77
C ASP A 121 19.91 20.70 -2.17
N ALA A 122 18.95 20.04 -2.82
CA ALA A 122 17.58 20.00 -2.35
C ALA A 122 17.46 19.13 -1.09
N LEU A 123 18.10 17.96 -1.10
CA LEU A 123 18.12 17.05 0.05
C LEU A 123 18.88 17.65 1.23
N GLN A 124 20.01 18.32 0.98
CA GLN A 124 20.82 18.99 1.99
C GLN A 124 19.99 20.03 2.76
N LYS A 125 19.18 20.82 2.05
CA LYS A 125 18.24 21.78 2.67
C LYS A 125 17.17 21.09 3.52
N GLU A 126 16.62 19.96 3.07
CA GLU A 126 15.65 19.16 3.84
C GLU A 126 16.29 18.62 5.14
N ILE A 127 17.53 18.12 5.04
CA ILE A 127 18.30 17.55 6.14
C ILE A 127 18.71 18.63 7.16
N ASP A 128 19.16 19.80 6.71
CA ASP A 128 19.54 20.88 7.62
C ASP A 128 18.34 21.41 8.42
N LYS A 129 17.16 21.49 7.79
CA LYS A 129 15.90 21.80 8.49
C LYS A 129 15.56 20.73 9.52
N LEU A 130 15.66 19.44 9.15
CA LEU A 130 15.41 18.33 10.07
C LEU A 130 16.38 18.35 11.25
N LYS A 131 17.68 18.61 11.01
CA LYS A 131 18.69 18.76 12.07
C LYS A 131 18.34 19.89 13.02
N PHE A 132 17.96 21.05 12.48
CA PHE A 132 17.54 22.19 13.28
C PHE A 132 16.33 21.85 14.18
N ILE A 133 15.34 21.13 13.64
CA ILE A 133 14.18 20.65 14.40
C ILE A 133 14.63 19.67 15.49
N ALA A 134 15.43 18.67 15.15
CA ALA A 134 15.95 17.68 16.10
C ALA A 134 16.70 18.35 17.27
N ASP A 135 17.60 19.30 16.97
CA ASP A 135 18.36 20.04 17.98
C ASP A 135 17.47 20.91 18.86
N THR A 136 16.44 21.52 18.27
CA THR A 136 15.49 22.36 19.00
C THR A 136 14.61 21.53 19.93
N LEU A 137 14.09 20.40 19.46
CA LEU A 137 13.31 19.45 20.26
C LEU A 137 14.16 18.89 21.40
N LYS A 138 15.43 18.57 21.14
CA LYS A 138 16.31 18.03 22.19
C LYS A 138 16.54 19.03 23.34
N LYS A 139 16.57 20.35 23.08
CA LYS A 139 16.68 21.39 24.11
C LYS A 139 15.49 21.42 25.07
N ILE A 140 14.33 20.93 24.65
CA ILE A 140 13.12 20.80 25.48
C ILE A 140 12.83 19.34 25.85
N ASN A 141 13.87 18.49 25.82
CA ASN A 141 13.82 17.08 26.23
C ASN A 141 12.82 16.22 25.43
N ILE A 142 12.68 16.50 24.13
CA ILE A 142 11.93 15.67 23.19
C ILE A 142 12.92 14.99 22.25
N ASP A 143 12.89 13.66 22.20
CA ASP A 143 13.67 12.86 21.25
C ASP A 143 12.93 12.76 19.92
N LEU A 144 13.62 13.11 18.82
CA LEU A 144 13.15 12.91 17.47
C LEU A 144 13.89 11.73 16.85
N ILE A 145 13.15 10.69 16.52
CA ILE A 145 13.67 9.50 15.83
C ILE A 145 13.10 9.45 14.42
N VAL A 146 13.98 9.43 13.42
CA VAL A 146 13.58 9.21 12.03
C VAL A 146 13.49 7.72 11.76
N VAL A 147 12.36 7.26 11.23
CA VAL A 147 12.15 5.85 10.86
C VAL A 147 12.15 5.74 9.35
N ILE A 148 13.14 5.04 8.79
CA ILE A 148 13.17 4.76 7.35
C ILE A 148 12.47 3.43 7.11
N SER A 149 11.30 3.47 6.45
CA SER A 149 10.54 2.28 6.07
C SER A 149 11.24 1.49 4.95
N PRO A 150 11.01 0.17 4.86
CA PRO A 150 11.57 -0.62 3.77
C PRO A 150 10.90 -0.25 2.44
N GLY A 151 11.70 -0.20 1.37
CA GLY A 151 11.19 0.04 0.01
C GLY A 151 11.07 -1.25 -0.79
N LYS A 152 9.89 -1.54 -1.37
CA LYS A 152 9.68 -2.76 -2.16
C LYS A 152 10.66 -2.93 -3.33
N GLY A 153 11.00 -1.83 -4.01
CA GLY A 153 12.00 -1.83 -5.09
C GLY A 153 13.40 -2.23 -4.60
N CYS A 154 13.78 -1.78 -3.40
CA CYS A 154 15.04 -2.16 -2.76
C CYS A 154 15.03 -3.59 -2.21
N PHE A 155 13.89 -4.07 -1.71
CA PHE A 155 13.76 -5.39 -1.13
C PHE A 155 13.67 -6.51 -2.19
N TYR A 156 13.00 -6.23 -3.32
CA TYR A 156 12.80 -7.17 -4.42
C TYR A 156 13.29 -6.60 -5.77
N PRO A 157 14.57 -6.20 -5.91
CA PRO A 157 15.07 -5.70 -7.19
C PRO A 157 15.08 -6.78 -8.28
N GLU A 158 15.21 -8.05 -7.91
CA GLU A 158 15.32 -9.17 -8.85
C GLU A 158 14.04 -9.39 -9.66
N TYR A 159 12.87 -9.03 -9.12
CA TYR A 159 11.59 -9.17 -9.82
C TYR A 159 11.16 -7.91 -10.60
N ILE A 160 11.99 -6.86 -10.62
CA ILE A 160 11.73 -5.70 -11.48
C ILE A 160 11.85 -6.11 -12.97
N PRO A 161 10.92 -5.72 -13.85
CA PRO A 161 11.01 -6.03 -15.27
C PRO A 161 12.26 -5.46 -15.92
N ASN A 162 12.90 -6.25 -16.80
CA ASN A 162 14.16 -5.85 -17.45
C ASN A 162 14.07 -4.53 -18.22
N TYR A 163 12.91 -4.23 -18.82
CA TYR A 163 12.72 -2.98 -19.58
C TYR A 163 12.71 -1.72 -18.70
N LEU A 164 12.59 -1.86 -17.36
CA LEU A 164 12.71 -0.77 -16.40
C LEU A 164 14.10 -0.71 -15.75
N LEU A 165 14.86 -1.79 -15.78
CA LEU A 165 16.20 -1.83 -15.23
C LEU A 165 17.12 -0.98 -16.10
N LYS A 166 17.43 0.21 -15.60
CA LYS A 166 18.46 1.12 -16.11
C LYS A 166 19.66 1.11 -15.17
N GLU A 167 20.72 1.82 -15.56
CA GLU A 167 21.83 2.11 -14.65
C GLU A 167 21.29 2.82 -13.40
N LYS A 168 21.67 2.30 -12.23
CA LYS A 168 21.24 2.83 -10.94
C LYS A 168 22.02 4.10 -10.64
N GLY A 169 21.32 5.22 -10.51
CA GLY A 169 21.90 6.50 -10.13
C GLY A 169 21.97 6.71 -8.61
N PRO A 170 22.40 7.91 -8.18
CA PRO A 170 22.25 8.37 -6.80
C PRO A 170 20.78 8.28 -6.37
N THR A 171 20.53 7.94 -5.10
CA THR A 171 19.17 7.78 -4.57
C THR A 171 18.95 8.73 -3.40
N ASN A 172 17.70 9.17 -3.23
CA ASN A 172 17.33 10.00 -2.07
C ASN A 172 17.66 9.25 -0.77
N TYR A 173 17.31 7.96 -0.70
CA TYR A 173 17.60 7.09 0.44
C TYR A 173 19.10 7.03 0.78
N GLY A 174 19.96 6.77 -0.20
CA GLY A 174 21.40 6.68 0.02
C GLY A 174 21.98 7.98 0.58
N TYR A 175 21.56 9.12 0.03
CA TYR A 175 21.99 10.43 0.49
C TYR A 175 21.49 10.74 1.91
N TYR A 176 20.21 10.46 2.20
CA TYR A 176 19.63 10.63 3.53
C TYR A 176 20.38 9.82 4.59
N VAL A 177 20.59 8.52 4.36
CA VAL A 177 21.29 7.64 5.32
C VAL A 177 22.73 8.10 5.56
N GLN A 178 23.45 8.48 4.51
CA GLN A 178 24.80 9.02 4.65
C GLN A 178 24.80 10.27 5.52
N GLN A 179 23.95 11.25 5.18
CA GLN A 179 23.91 12.53 5.89
C GLN A 179 23.39 12.42 7.32
N PHE A 180 22.46 11.51 7.60
CA PHE A 180 21.99 11.26 8.97
C PHE A 180 23.14 10.76 9.86
N LYS A 181 23.98 9.87 9.35
CA LYS A 181 25.19 9.40 10.06
C LYS A 181 26.19 10.53 10.27
N GLU A 182 26.51 11.28 9.21
CA GLU A 182 27.50 12.38 9.27
C GLU A 182 27.09 13.50 10.23
N LYS A 183 25.79 13.84 10.28
CA LYS A 183 25.26 14.93 11.13
C LYS A 183 24.77 14.45 12.49
N GLY A 184 24.84 13.15 12.79
CA GLY A 184 24.36 12.57 14.04
C GLY A 184 22.85 12.74 14.25
N ILE A 185 22.05 12.72 13.18
CA ILE A 185 20.58 12.66 13.28
C ILE A 185 20.20 11.26 13.74
N GLN A 186 19.34 11.14 14.74
CA GLN A 186 18.91 9.84 15.25
C GLN A 186 17.92 9.20 14.28
N PHE A 187 18.25 8.00 13.80
CA PHE A 187 17.38 7.26 12.88
C PHE A 187 17.50 5.75 13.05
N ILE A 188 16.48 5.02 12.58
CA ILE A 188 16.48 3.57 12.41
C ILE A 188 16.17 3.23 10.95
N ASP A 189 16.97 2.35 10.37
CA ASP A 189 16.89 1.98 8.95
C ASP A 189 16.28 0.59 8.78
N PHE A 190 14.96 0.53 8.59
CA PHE A 190 14.29 -0.73 8.31
C PHE A 190 14.46 -1.20 6.86
N ASN A 191 14.86 -0.33 5.94
CA ASN A 191 15.19 -0.77 4.59
C ASN A 191 16.43 -1.66 4.58
N ASP A 192 17.52 -1.20 5.17
CA ASP A 192 18.75 -1.99 5.32
C ASP A 192 18.53 -3.25 6.17
N TYR A 193 17.85 -3.12 7.31
CA TYR A 193 17.52 -4.26 8.17
C TYR A 193 16.75 -5.35 7.40
N PHE A 194 15.70 -4.99 6.67
CA PHE A 194 14.89 -5.98 5.93
C PHE A 194 15.72 -6.70 4.88
N ILE A 195 16.52 -5.96 4.10
CA ILE A 195 17.41 -6.55 3.09
C ILE A 195 18.36 -7.57 3.73
N GLN A 196 18.97 -7.24 4.87
CA GLN A 196 19.87 -8.15 5.58
C GLN A 196 19.18 -9.37 6.19
N GLN A 197 17.88 -9.28 6.49
CA GLN A 197 17.08 -10.37 7.04
C GLN A 197 16.34 -11.18 5.97
N LYS A 198 16.34 -10.76 4.70
CA LYS A 198 15.56 -11.37 3.61
C LYS A 198 15.71 -12.89 3.53
N GLU A 199 16.95 -13.38 3.53
CA GLU A 199 17.28 -14.81 3.44
C GLU A 199 17.28 -15.53 4.80
N LYS A 200 17.26 -14.78 5.91
CA LYS A 200 17.32 -15.32 7.28
C LYS A 200 15.95 -15.47 7.90
N SER A 201 14.99 -14.70 7.41
CA SER A 201 13.64 -14.65 7.95
C SER A 201 12.90 -15.94 7.66
N LYS A 202 12.19 -16.45 8.67
CA LYS A 202 11.36 -17.66 8.55
C LYS A 202 10.14 -17.44 7.64
N TYR A 203 9.63 -16.21 7.60
CA TYR A 203 8.44 -15.84 6.83
C TYR A 203 8.72 -14.61 5.97
N PRO A 204 7.97 -14.41 4.86
CA PRO A 204 8.16 -13.25 3.99
C PRO A 204 8.06 -11.95 4.80
N LEU A 205 9.06 -11.07 4.68
CA LEU A 205 9.06 -9.76 5.34
C LEU A 205 8.28 -8.72 4.56
N TYR A 206 8.19 -8.89 3.24
CA TYR A 206 7.53 -7.98 2.32
C TYR A 206 6.60 -8.79 1.38
N PRO A 207 5.34 -8.39 1.20
CA PRO A 207 4.38 -9.16 0.42
C PRO A 207 4.66 -9.08 -1.08
N LYS A 208 4.28 -10.14 -1.79
CA LYS A 208 4.39 -10.22 -3.24
C LYS A 208 3.48 -9.22 -3.94
N THR A 209 2.28 -9.01 -3.42
CA THR A 209 1.25 -8.19 -4.08
C THR A 209 0.73 -7.03 -3.22
N GLY A 210 1.37 -6.76 -2.08
CA GLY A 210 1.15 -5.57 -1.26
C GLY A 210 2.27 -4.53 -1.38
N VAL A 211 1.99 -3.26 -1.10
CA VAL A 211 2.94 -2.15 -1.14
C VAL A 211 3.65 -1.95 0.20
N HIS A 212 3.02 -2.31 1.30
CA HIS A 212 3.57 -2.21 2.65
C HIS A 212 4.43 -3.42 3.01
N TRP A 213 5.19 -3.33 4.10
CA TRP A 213 5.76 -4.52 4.75
C TRP A 213 4.67 -5.54 5.10
N SER A 214 5.04 -6.81 5.22
CA SER A 214 4.08 -7.82 5.67
C SER A 214 3.69 -7.58 7.13
N THR A 215 2.54 -8.11 7.56
CA THR A 215 2.16 -8.08 8.99
C THR A 215 3.26 -8.68 9.89
N TYR A 216 3.92 -9.75 9.43
CA TYR A 216 5.07 -10.33 10.13
C TYR A 216 6.26 -9.37 10.21
N GLY A 217 6.68 -8.80 9.07
CA GLY A 217 7.79 -7.84 8.99
C GLY A 217 7.53 -6.60 9.83
N MET A 218 6.31 -6.05 9.78
CA MET A 218 5.85 -4.97 10.64
C MET A 218 6.01 -5.30 12.14
N SER A 219 5.65 -6.53 12.56
CA SER A 219 5.80 -6.94 13.96
C SER A 219 7.27 -7.01 14.43
N LEU A 220 8.21 -7.28 13.51
CA LEU A 220 9.64 -7.25 13.79
C LEU A 220 10.16 -5.82 13.86
N ALA A 221 9.68 -4.97 12.95
CA ALA A 221 10.00 -3.54 12.93
C ALA A 221 9.50 -2.83 14.18
N ALA A 222 8.27 -3.09 14.61
CA ALA A 222 7.70 -2.48 15.82
C ALA A 222 8.47 -2.87 17.09
N ASP A 223 8.82 -4.15 17.25
CA ASP A 223 9.63 -4.61 18.38
C ASP A 223 11.03 -3.97 18.38
N SER A 224 11.67 -3.89 17.21
CA SER A 224 12.97 -3.22 17.06
C SER A 224 12.90 -1.72 17.32
N LEU A 225 11.83 -1.06 16.86
CA LEU A 225 11.59 0.37 17.09
C LEU A 225 11.43 0.65 18.59
N ILE A 226 10.66 -0.16 19.31
CA ILE A 226 10.46 0.00 20.75
C ILE A 226 11.79 -0.15 21.49
N LYS A 227 12.58 -1.18 21.19
CA LYS A 227 13.92 -1.35 21.78
C LYS A 227 14.84 -0.18 21.47
N TYR A 228 14.74 0.39 20.28
CA TYR A 228 15.51 1.57 19.91
C TYR A 228 15.03 2.82 20.67
N MET A 229 13.72 2.98 20.88
CA MET A 229 13.16 4.04 21.73
C MET A 229 13.59 3.88 23.19
N GLU A 230 13.65 2.66 23.73
CA GLU A 230 14.20 2.38 25.07
C GLU A 230 15.65 2.86 25.18
N TYR A 231 16.48 2.51 24.18
CA TYR A 231 17.88 2.92 24.14
C TYR A 231 18.04 4.45 24.07
N VAL A 232 17.28 5.12 23.21
CA VAL A 232 17.36 6.58 23.03
C VAL A 232 16.88 7.33 24.26
N SER A 233 15.75 6.91 24.83
CA SER A 233 15.10 7.63 25.93
C SER A 233 15.61 7.23 27.31
N GLY A 234 16.30 6.10 27.42
CA GLY A 234 16.66 5.48 28.70
C GLY A 234 15.47 4.97 29.51
N MET A 235 14.27 4.89 28.91
CA MET A 235 13.06 4.37 29.55
C MET A 235 12.92 2.87 29.30
N GLU A 236 12.48 2.13 30.31
CA GLU A 236 12.02 0.75 30.10
C GLU A 236 10.61 0.74 29.50
N MET A 237 10.44 0.04 28.39
CA MET A 237 9.18 -0.04 27.65
C MET A 237 8.64 -1.48 27.64
N PRO A 238 7.32 -1.66 27.42
CA PRO A 238 6.73 -2.99 27.30
C PRO A 238 7.39 -3.80 26.17
N ASN A 239 7.64 -5.09 26.42
CA ASN A 239 8.24 -5.97 25.42
C ASN A 239 7.13 -6.60 24.58
N ILE A 240 7.32 -6.64 23.27
CA ILE A 240 6.44 -7.35 22.35
C ILE A 240 6.85 -8.82 22.31
N ILE A 241 5.94 -9.70 22.73
CA ILE A 241 6.11 -11.14 22.61
C ILE A 241 5.15 -11.65 21.53
N ARG A 242 5.69 -12.41 20.57
CA ARG A 242 4.91 -13.11 19.54
C ARG A 242 4.57 -14.48 20.11
N ASP A 243 3.32 -14.66 20.51
CA ASP A 243 2.89 -15.84 21.26
C ASP A 243 2.65 -17.03 20.31
N THR A 244 1.72 -16.83 19.37
CA THR A 244 1.43 -17.76 18.29
C THR A 244 1.61 -17.05 16.95
N ILE A 245 1.83 -17.83 15.89
CA ILE A 245 1.96 -17.31 14.53
C ILE A 245 1.03 -18.12 13.64
N ASP A 246 -0.05 -17.47 13.19
CA ASP A 246 -0.97 -18.05 12.23
C ASP A 246 -0.39 -17.93 10.83
N VAL A 247 -0.15 -19.07 10.18
CA VAL A 247 0.33 -19.11 8.80
C VAL A 247 -0.86 -19.35 7.87
N SER A 248 -1.03 -18.48 6.87
CA SER A 248 -2.19 -18.50 5.97
C SER A 248 -1.77 -18.39 4.52
N ASP A 249 -2.44 -19.13 3.65
CA ASP A 249 -2.38 -18.99 2.19
C ASP A 249 -3.22 -17.79 1.69
N ILE A 250 -4.15 -17.31 2.53
CA ILE A 250 -4.97 -16.14 2.25
C ILE A 250 -4.30 -14.92 2.92
N PRO A 251 -3.83 -13.94 2.13
CA PRO A 251 -3.28 -12.70 2.69
C PRO A 251 -4.37 -11.90 3.43
N LYS A 252 -3.96 -11.13 4.45
CA LYS A 252 -4.85 -10.29 5.25
C LYS A 252 -4.39 -8.84 5.22
N GLY A 253 -5.34 -7.91 5.29
CA GLY A 253 -5.06 -6.48 5.37
C GLY A 253 -4.19 -6.00 4.21
N TYR A 254 -3.12 -5.28 4.53
CA TYR A 254 -2.23 -4.63 3.57
C TYR A 254 -1.29 -5.59 2.81
N ASP A 255 -1.31 -6.89 3.10
CA ASP A 255 -0.41 -7.86 2.44
C ASP A 255 -0.74 -8.07 0.94
N GLN A 256 -1.88 -7.54 0.46
CA GLN A 256 -2.31 -7.64 -0.95
C GLN A 256 -2.97 -6.37 -1.50
N ASP A 257 -2.73 -5.21 -0.88
CA ASP A 257 -3.43 -3.96 -1.23
C ASP A 257 -3.27 -3.50 -2.69
N ILE A 258 -2.12 -3.74 -3.34
CA ILE A 258 -1.96 -3.47 -4.77
C ILE A 258 -2.86 -4.41 -5.60
N GLU A 259 -2.96 -5.68 -5.21
CA GLU A 259 -3.80 -6.65 -5.92
C GLU A 259 -5.29 -6.33 -5.81
N ASP A 260 -5.72 -5.89 -4.63
CA ASP A 260 -7.08 -5.42 -4.39
C ASP A 260 -7.40 -4.24 -5.34
N GLY A 261 -6.48 -3.28 -5.47
CA GLY A 261 -6.64 -2.11 -6.35
C GLY A 261 -6.67 -2.42 -7.85
N ILE A 262 -6.02 -3.50 -8.32
CA ILE A 262 -6.04 -3.87 -9.75
C ILE A 262 -7.30 -4.65 -10.16
N ASN A 263 -8.14 -5.04 -9.19
CA ASN A 263 -9.46 -5.65 -9.42
C ASN A 263 -9.41 -6.82 -10.42
N LEU A 264 -8.65 -7.87 -10.12
CA LEU A 264 -8.67 -9.10 -10.91
C LEU A 264 -9.89 -9.98 -10.59
N LEU A 265 -10.18 -10.94 -11.47
CA LEU A 265 -11.17 -12.01 -11.21
C LEU A 265 -10.55 -13.14 -10.41
N PHE A 266 -9.32 -13.51 -10.77
CA PHE A 266 -8.56 -14.57 -10.13
C PHE A 266 -7.38 -13.98 -9.38
N THR A 267 -7.20 -14.43 -8.15
CA THR A 267 -6.10 -13.96 -7.31
C THR A 267 -4.76 -14.46 -7.83
N ILE A 268 -3.74 -13.63 -7.72
CA ILE A 268 -2.35 -13.98 -7.99
C ILE A 268 -1.90 -15.04 -6.98
N ASN A 269 -1.11 -16.02 -7.43
CA ASN A 269 -0.52 -17.02 -6.55
C ASN A 269 0.54 -16.38 -5.65
N LYS A 270 0.46 -16.65 -4.35
CA LYS A 270 1.25 -16.00 -3.29
C LYS A 270 1.93 -17.05 -2.41
N PRO A 271 3.06 -16.71 -1.76
CA PRO A 271 3.55 -17.51 -0.66
C PRO A 271 2.60 -17.44 0.53
N LYS A 272 2.81 -18.35 1.48
CA LYS A 272 2.18 -18.26 2.80
C LYS A 272 2.69 -17.04 3.56
N TYR A 273 1.78 -16.34 4.21
CA TYR A 273 2.10 -15.22 5.10
C TYR A 273 1.88 -15.60 6.55
N ALA A 274 2.62 -14.92 7.44
CA ALA A 274 2.56 -15.12 8.87
C ALA A 274 1.87 -13.93 9.56
N TYR A 275 0.97 -14.25 10.47
CA TYR A 275 0.17 -13.30 11.24
C TYR A 275 0.41 -13.56 12.73
N PRO A 276 1.42 -12.90 13.34
CA PRO A 276 1.72 -13.08 14.75
C PRO A 276 0.59 -12.54 15.63
N ASN A 277 0.17 -13.34 16.61
CA ASN A 277 -0.55 -12.83 17.75
C ASN A 277 0.45 -12.22 18.74
N VAL A 278 0.36 -10.91 18.97
CA VAL A 278 1.29 -10.19 19.84
C VAL A 278 0.67 -9.96 21.21
N ARG A 279 1.45 -10.23 22.26
CA ARG A 279 1.13 -9.90 23.64
C ARG A 279 2.21 -9.00 24.22
N PHE A 280 1.82 -8.16 25.17
CA PHE A 280 2.71 -7.17 25.77
C PHE A 280 3.04 -7.58 27.20
N VAL A 281 4.33 -7.62 27.53
CA VAL A 281 4.79 -7.86 28.90
C VAL A 281 5.43 -6.59 29.42
N SER A 282 4.78 -5.99 30.42
CA SER A 282 5.32 -4.87 31.17
C SER A 282 6.40 -5.39 32.14
N LYS A 283 7.58 -4.77 32.13
CA LYS A 283 8.71 -5.20 32.98
C LYS A 283 8.63 -4.68 34.41
N MET A 284 8.11 -3.48 34.62
CA MET A 284 7.46 -2.99 35.84
C MET A 284 6.85 -1.64 35.47
N ILE A 285 5.75 -1.26 36.11
CA ILE A 285 5.07 0.02 35.88
C ILE A 285 6.05 1.14 36.25
N HIS A 286 6.20 2.20 35.45
CA HIS A 286 6.11 3.58 35.98
C HIS A 286 6.16 4.71 34.93
N LYS A 287 6.73 4.56 33.72
CA LYS A 287 6.60 5.60 32.67
C LYS A 287 6.58 5.02 31.26
N LYS A 288 5.48 5.27 30.54
CA LYS A 288 5.39 5.09 29.08
C LYS A 288 5.61 6.47 28.42
N PRO A 289 6.32 6.56 27.27
CA PRO A 289 6.47 7.84 26.58
C PRO A 289 5.14 8.28 25.95
N SER A 290 4.96 9.59 25.84
CA SER A 290 3.98 10.19 24.92
C SER A 290 4.64 10.34 23.56
N VAL A 291 3.96 9.88 22.50
CA VAL A 291 4.55 9.79 21.16
C VAL A 291 3.65 10.49 20.15
N ILE A 292 4.25 11.30 19.28
CA ILE A 292 3.58 11.77 18.06
C ILE A 292 4.31 11.12 16.88
N THR A 293 3.57 10.42 16.04
CA THR A 293 4.09 9.86 14.80
C THR A 293 3.63 10.73 13.65
N ILE A 294 4.58 11.19 12.83
CA ILE A 294 4.30 11.89 11.57
C ILE A 294 4.80 10.98 10.47
N GLY A 295 3.92 10.54 9.59
CA GLY A 295 4.30 9.52 8.62
C GLY A 295 3.28 9.28 7.53
N ASP A 296 3.35 8.09 6.94
CA ASP A 296 2.48 7.68 5.86
C ASP A 296 1.81 6.33 6.19
N SER A 297 1.26 5.69 5.15
CA SER A 297 0.51 4.45 5.25
C SER A 297 1.29 3.27 5.82
N PHE A 298 2.63 3.30 5.87
CA PHE A 298 3.41 2.27 6.55
C PHE A 298 3.14 2.20 8.05
N TRP A 299 2.70 3.30 8.67
CA TRP A 299 2.35 3.32 10.08
C TRP A 299 0.97 2.73 10.37
N TRP A 300 0.06 2.64 9.41
CA TRP A 300 -1.32 2.19 9.64
C TRP A 300 -1.39 0.82 10.30
N GLY A 301 -0.58 -0.13 9.83
CA GLY A 301 -0.54 -1.46 10.43
C GLY A 301 -0.13 -1.42 11.90
N ILE A 302 0.86 -0.60 12.27
CA ILE A 302 1.29 -0.45 13.66
C ILE A 302 0.20 0.27 14.46
N TYR A 303 -0.36 1.35 13.92
CA TYR A 303 -1.42 2.13 14.55
C TYR A 303 -2.63 1.28 14.91
N TYR A 304 -3.12 0.44 13.99
CA TYR A 304 -4.31 -0.40 14.23
C TYR A 304 -4.01 -1.76 14.88
N SER A 305 -2.76 -2.05 15.23
CA SER A 305 -2.37 -3.34 15.83
C SER A 305 -2.62 -3.44 17.33
N GLY A 306 -2.99 -2.34 17.99
CA GLY A 306 -3.02 -2.27 19.45
C GLY A 306 -1.64 -2.02 20.09
N ILE A 307 -0.56 -1.94 19.32
CA ILE A 307 0.80 -1.69 19.83
C ILE A 307 0.88 -0.31 20.53
N PRO A 308 0.47 0.81 19.90
CA PRO A 308 0.59 2.13 20.53
C PRO A 308 -0.13 2.24 21.88
N GLU A 309 -1.35 1.69 21.99
CA GLU A 309 -2.17 1.70 23.21
C GLU A 309 -1.49 0.94 24.35
N ASN A 310 -0.80 -0.15 24.02
CA ASN A 310 -0.15 -1.00 25.00
C ASN A 310 1.24 -0.48 25.40
N VAL A 311 1.92 0.27 24.52
CA VAL A 311 3.32 0.68 24.70
C VAL A 311 3.48 2.14 25.13
N PHE A 312 2.59 3.04 24.68
CA PHE A 312 2.70 4.48 24.91
C PHE A 312 1.69 4.99 25.94
N ALA A 313 1.99 6.12 26.59
CA ALA A 313 1.07 6.79 27.52
C ALA A 313 -0.03 7.53 26.75
N SER A 314 0.37 8.20 25.66
CA SER A 314 -0.50 8.82 24.67
C SER A 314 0.17 8.69 23.32
N HIS A 315 -0.63 8.61 22.26
CA HIS A 315 -0.13 8.50 20.90
C HIS A 315 -1.02 9.29 19.94
N GLU A 316 -0.38 9.96 18.98
CA GLU A 316 -1.05 10.64 17.87
C GLU A 316 -0.39 10.21 16.55
N PHE A 317 -1.17 10.15 15.47
CA PHE A 317 -0.68 9.88 14.13
C PHE A 317 -1.17 10.96 13.16
N LEU A 318 -0.22 11.68 12.57
CA LEU A 318 -0.44 12.81 11.66
C LEU A 318 -0.02 12.48 10.23
#